data_AF-A0A3P6F6R0-F1
#
_entry.id   AF-A0A3P6F6R0-F1
#
_cell.length_a   1.000
_cell.length_b   1.000
_cell.length_c   1.000
_cell.angle_alpha   90.00
_cell.angle_beta   90.00
_cell.angle_gamma   90.00
#
_symmetry.space_group_name_H-M   'P 1'
#
loop_
_entity.id
_entity.type
_entity.pdbx_description
1 polymer ?
#
loop_
_entity_poly.entity_id
_entity_poly.type
_entity_poly.pdbx_seq_one_letter_code
_entity_poly.pdbx_strand_id
1 'polypeptide(L)'
;MRFATWCIVSCLLILLVITDGKGPKVDPDNICPRIEDIEGNCKVDGLKACEKYMSTTYNRNYFNCTCDNVYMIHKIKRYCRCNSICPDAPPPSIQPR
;
A
#
# COMPACT_ATOMS: atom_id res chain seq x y z
N MET A 1 -50.21 4.08 -10.96
CA MET A 1 -48.87 3.74 -11.49
C MET A 1 -47.71 4.39 -10.71
N ARG A 2 -47.87 4.77 -9.43
CA ARG A 2 -46.80 5.39 -8.61
C ARG A 2 -45.98 4.39 -7.78
N PHE A 3 -46.51 3.20 -7.55
CA PHE A 3 -45.86 2.16 -6.74
C PHE A 3 -44.71 1.45 -7.48
N ALA A 4 -44.89 1.15 -8.77
CA ALA A 4 -43.89 0.45 -9.58
C ALA A 4 -42.61 1.27 -9.77
N THR A 5 -42.75 2.59 -9.95
CA THR A 5 -41.61 3.51 -10.08
C THR A 5 -40.77 3.58 -8.81
N TRP A 6 -41.41 3.51 -7.64
CA TRP A 6 -40.70 3.52 -6.36
C TRP A 6 -39.90 2.24 -6.15
N CYS A 7 -40.48 1.08 -6.48
CA CYS A 7 -39.77 -0.20 -6.41
C CYS A 7 -38.52 -0.22 -7.30
N ILE A 8 -38.59 0.31 -8.52
CA ILE A 8 -37.44 0.34 -9.44
C ILE A 8 -36.31 1.21 -8.89
N VAL A 9 -36.65 2.40 -8.35
CA VAL A 9 -35.65 3.30 -7.74
C VAL A 9 -35.02 2.65 -6.51
N SER A 10 -35.81 1.99 -5.65
CA SER A 10 -35.29 1.24 -4.51
C SER A 10 -34.36 0.09 -4.93
N CYS A 11 -34.70 -0.65 -5.98
CA CYS A 11 -33.84 -1.72 -6.50
C CYS A 11 -32.52 -1.18 -7.07
N LEU A 12 -32.54 -0.07 -7.81
CA LEU A 12 -31.33 0.55 -8.34
C LEU A 12 -30.40 1.05 -7.23
N LEU A 13 -30.95 1.63 -6.16
CA LEU A 13 -30.17 2.08 -5.01
C LEU A 13 -29.49 0.91 -4.28
N ILE A 14 -30.20 -0.21 -4.11
CA ILE A 14 -29.62 -1.42 -3.48
C ILE A 14 -28.50 -2.00 -4.36
N LEU A 15 -28.69 -2.05 -5.69
CA LEU A 15 -27.66 -2.53 -6.61
C LEU A 15 -26.42 -1.64 -6.58
N LEU A 16 -26.58 -0.31 -6.55
CA LEU A 16 -25.47 0.64 -6.45
C LEU A 16 -24.66 0.43 -5.16
N VAL A 17 -25.34 0.24 -4.03
CA VAL A 17 -24.70 -0.03 -2.71
C VAL A 17 -23.93 -1.35 -2.74
N ILE A 18 -24.44 -2.38 -3.40
CA ILE A 18 -23.76 -3.68 -3.51
C ILE A 18 -22.55 -3.60 -4.46
N THR A 19 -22.64 -2.80 -5.53
CA THR A 19 -21.53 -2.66 -6.50
C THR A 19 -20.38 -1.78 -6.00
N ASP A 20 -20.65 -0.80 -5.14
CA ASP A 20 -19.62 0.08 -4.56
C ASP A 20 -18.71 -0.66 -3.56
N GLY A 21 -19.22 -1.73 -2.93
CA GLY A 21 -18.46 -2.56 -1.99
C GLY A 21 -17.38 -3.45 -2.62
N LYS A 22 -17.31 -3.52 -3.96
CA LYS A 22 -16.31 -4.31 -4.68
C LYS A 22 -15.24 -3.38 -5.24
N GLY A 23 -14.48 -2.78 -4.33
CA GLY A 23 -13.24 -2.10 -4.66
C GLY A 23 -12.30 -3.00 -5.50
N PRO A 24 -11.34 -2.43 -6.22
CA PRO A 24 -10.43 -3.20 -7.07
C PRO A 24 -9.83 -4.36 -6.27
N LYS A 25 -10.13 -5.58 -6.71
CA LYS A 25 -9.54 -6.80 -6.15
C LYS A 25 -8.06 -6.78 -6.51
N VAL A 26 -7.24 -6.26 -5.62
CA VAL A 26 -5.79 -6.46 -5.68
C VAL A 26 -5.57 -7.93 -5.37
N ASP A 27 -5.12 -8.68 -6.35
CA ASP A 27 -4.75 -10.08 -6.17
C ASP A 27 -3.63 -10.16 -5.12
N PRO A 28 -3.84 -10.81 -3.96
CA PRO A 28 -2.83 -10.91 -2.93
C PRO A 28 -1.55 -11.61 -3.43
N ASP A 29 -1.65 -12.45 -4.47
CA ASP A 29 -0.51 -13.15 -5.05
C ASP A 29 0.42 -12.21 -5.85
N ASN A 30 -0.07 -11.03 -6.22
CA ASN A 30 0.71 -10.00 -6.94
C ASN A 30 1.26 -8.92 -6.02
N ILE A 31 1.32 -9.15 -4.71
CA ILE A 31 1.85 -8.19 -3.74
C ILE A 31 3.30 -8.51 -3.39
N CYS A 32 4.20 -7.60 -3.75
CA CYS A 32 5.63 -7.71 -3.45
C CYS A 32 6.01 -6.82 -2.27
N PRO A 33 6.58 -7.38 -1.19
CA PRO A 33 7.15 -6.57 -0.13
C PRO A 33 8.50 -5.99 -0.60
N ARG A 34 8.78 -4.76 -0.18
CA ARG A 34 10.07 -4.12 -0.33
C ARG A 34 10.52 -3.55 1.00
N ILE A 35 11.80 -3.74 1.29
CA ILE A 35 12.41 -3.45 2.58
C ILE A 35 13.58 -2.50 2.33
N GLU A 36 13.65 -1.42 3.11
CA GLU A 36 14.79 -0.51 3.11
C GLU A 36 15.13 -0.08 4.54
N ASP A 37 16.43 0.09 4.77
CA ASP A 37 16.98 0.62 6.01
C ASP A 37 17.41 2.07 5.80
N ILE A 38 16.71 3.01 6.44
CA ILE A 38 16.96 4.44 6.31
C ILE A 38 17.48 4.99 7.63
N GLU A 39 18.29 6.04 7.58
CA GLU A 39 18.74 6.74 8.78
C GLU A 39 17.56 7.42 9.51
N GLY A 40 17.55 7.34 10.84
CA GLY A 40 16.51 7.92 11.70
C GLY A 40 15.69 6.88 12.46
N ASN A 41 14.51 7.27 12.95
CA ASN A 41 13.64 6.44 13.79
C ASN A 41 12.16 6.56 13.39
N CYS A 42 11.32 5.62 13.79
CA CYS A 42 9.88 5.57 13.52
C CYS A 42 9.03 6.45 14.45
N LYS A 43 9.50 7.65 14.81
CA LYS A 43 8.67 8.65 15.52
C LYS A 43 7.44 9.06 14.67
N VAL A 44 6.69 10.08 15.10
CA VAL A 44 5.40 10.51 14.51
C VAL A 44 5.40 10.56 12.97
N ASP A 45 6.50 10.98 12.33
CA ASP A 45 6.60 11.08 10.86
C ASP A 45 7.36 9.94 10.18
N GLY A 46 7.73 8.90 10.92
CA GLY A 46 8.56 7.80 10.43
C GLY A 46 7.93 7.04 9.26
N LEU A 47 6.65 6.71 9.40
CA LEU A 47 5.89 6.01 8.37
C LEU A 47 5.76 6.85 7.08
N LYS A 48 5.37 8.12 7.21
CA LYS A 48 5.27 9.05 6.07
C LYS A 48 6.62 9.22 5.37
N ALA A 49 7.71 9.25 6.12
CA ALA A 49 9.03 9.33 5.56
C ALA A 49 9.45 8.03 4.84
N CYS A 50 9.05 6.85 5.34
CA CYS A 50 9.20 5.59 4.60
C CYS A 50 8.45 5.62 3.27
N GLU A 51 7.17 5.98 3.29
CA GLU A 51 6.31 6.07 2.10
C GLU A 51 6.87 7.05 1.06
N LYS A 52 7.29 8.24 1.52
CA LYS A 52 7.89 9.26 0.67
C LYS A 52 9.20 8.78 0.07
N TYR A 53 10.07 8.16 0.88
CA TYR A 53 11.34 7.64 0.39
C TYR A 53 11.12 6.55 -0.67
N MET A 54 10.29 5.55 -0.39
CA MET A 54 10.02 4.44 -1.31
C MET A 54 9.43 4.95 -2.64
N SER A 55 8.44 5.84 -2.56
CA SER A 55 7.80 6.42 -3.75
C SER A 55 8.78 7.26 -4.57
N THR A 56 9.64 8.04 -3.92
CA THR A 56 10.62 8.91 -4.61
C THR A 56 11.77 8.10 -5.21
N THR A 57 12.31 7.14 -4.47
CA THR A 57 13.50 6.36 -4.87
C THR A 57 13.20 5.38 -5.99
N TYR A 58 12.04 4.72 -5.96
CA TYR A 58 11.69 3.67 -6.92
C TYR A 58 10.62 4.08 -7.93
N ASN A 59 10.09 5.31 -7.83
CA ASN A 59 9.06 5.85 -8.72
C ASN A 59 7.88 4.88 -8.93
N ARG A 60 7.40 4.29 -7.83
CA ARG A 60 6.31 3.30 -7.80
C ARG A 60 5.36 3.59 -6.66
N ASN A 61 4.12 3.12 -6.81
CA ASN A 61 3.12 3.21 -5.77
C ASN A 61 3.35 2.10 -4.73
N TYR A 62 3.71 2.53 -3.53
CA TYR A 62 3.79 1.67 -2.35
C TYR A 62 2.58 1.91 -1.44
N PHE A 63 2.12 0.85 -0.79
CA PHE A 63 0.99 0.83 0.13
C PHE A 63 1.25 -0.14 1.29
N ASN A 64 0.41 -0.12 2.32
CA ASN A 64 0.55 -0.97 3.52
C ASN A 64 1.96 -0.94 4.11
N CYS A 65 2.53 0.26 4.21
CA CYS A 65 3.84 0.44 4.79
C CYS A 65 3.82 0.22 6.31
N THR A 66 4.90 -0.33 6.84
CA THR A 66 5.22 -0.38 8.27
C THR A 66 6.56 0.29 8.50
N CYS A 67 6.73 0.78 9.72
CA CYS A 67 7.94 1.43 10.17
C CYS A 67 8.32 0.82 11.52
N ASP A 68 9.47 0.16 11.57
CA ASP A 68 10.04 -0.40 12.79
C ASP A 68 11.39 0.26 13.14
N ASN A 69 11.67 0.42 14.43
CA ASN A 69 12.98 0.88 14.87
C ASN A 69 13.90 -0.33 15.02
N VAL A 70 14.98 -0.35 14.24
CA VAL A 70 16.05 -1.33 14.43
C VAL A 70 17.16 -0.67 15.23
N TYR A 71 17.37 -1.19 16.44
CA TYR A 71 18.42 -0.75 17.34
C TYR A 71 19.71 -1.51 17.00
N MET A 72 20.64 -0.84 16.35
CA MET A 72 22.01 -1.32 16.23
C MET A 72 22.86 -0.75 17.37
N ILE A 73 23.99 -1.39 17.66
CA ILE A 73 24.84 -1.14 18.84
C ILE A 73 25.10 0.36 19.09
N HIS A 74 25.22 1.18 18.04
CA HIS A 74 25.50 2.62 18.17
C HIS A 74 24.52 3.55 17.44
N LYS A 75 23.52 3.02 16.74
CA LYS A 75 22.63 3.82 15.89
C LYS A 75 21.22 3.23 15.85
N ILE A 76 20.22 4.09 15.82
CA ILE A 76 18.86 3.70 15.50
C ILE A 76 18.69 3.88 13.99
N LYS A 77 18.28 2.80 13.33
CA LYS A 77 17.84 2.84 11.94
C LYS A 77 16.33 2.67 11.87
N ARG A 78 15.75 3.27 10.84
CA ARG A 78 14.36 3.13 10.48
C ARG A 78 14.24 2.01 9.46
N TYR A 79 13.60 0.92 9.86
CA TYR A 79 13.27 -0.19 9.00
C TYR A 79 11.92 0.07 8.35
N CYS A 80 11.91 0.26 7.04
CA CYS A 80 10.72 0.52 6.26
C CYS A 80 10.35 -0.73 5.48
N ARG A 81 9.15 -1.27 5.71
CA ARG A 81 8.61 -2.37 4.91
C ARG A 81 7.33 -1.92 4.23
N CYS A 82 7.32 -1.88 2.91
CA CYS A 82 6.16 -1.46 2.14
C CYS A 82 5.79 -2.50 1.10
N ASN A 83 4.52 -2.57 0.73
CA ASN A 83 4.05 -3.43 -0.33
C ASN A 83 3.87 -2.64 -1.62
N SER A 84 4.15 -3.26 -2.76
CA SER A 84 3.79 -2.74 -4.09
C SER A 84 3.18 -3.86 -4.91
N ILE A 85 2.51 -3.50 -6.01
CA ILE A 85 2.18 -4.50 -7.03
C ILE A 85 3.49 -4.99 -7.63
N CYS A 86 3.68 -6.31 -7.67
CA CYS A 86 4.85 -6.92 -8.28
C CYS A 86 4.93 -6.48 -9.74
N PRO A 87 6.08 -5.97 -10.21
CA PRO A 87 6.30 -5.86 -11.65
C PRO A 87 6.28 -7.27 -12.27
N ASP A 88 5.72 -7.42 -13.47
CA ASP A 88 5.73 -8.70 -14.21
C ASP A 88 7.17 -9.21 -14.49
N ALA A 89 8.16 -8.32 -14.41
CA ALA A 89 9.59 -8.64 -14.49
C ALA A 89 10.24 -8.56 -13.10
N PRO A 90 11.05 -9.56 -12.70
CA PRO A 90 11.71 -9.56 -11.40
C PRO A 90 12.56 -8.31 -11.21
N PRO A 91 12.65 -7.77 -9.98
CA PRO A 91 13.47 -6.59 -9.72
C PRO A 91 14.93 -6.88 -10.12
N PRO A 92 15.64 -5.91 -10.72
CA PRO A 92 17.05 -6.08 -11.02
C PRO A 92 17.79 -6.40 -9.72
N SER A 93 18.58 -7.49 -9.74
CA SER A 93 19.36 -7.93 -8.60
C SER A 93 20.27 -6.78 -8.14
N ILE A 94 20.06 -6.31 -6.91
CA ILE A 94 20.99 -5.38 -6.28
C ILE A 94 22.25 -6.19 -5.98
N GLN A 95 23.29 -6.02 -6.80
CA GLN A 95 24.63 -6.47 -6.44
C GLN A 95 25.14 -5.56 -5.32
N PRO A 96 25.59 -6.10 -4.18
CA PRO A 96 26.32 -5.34 -3.20
C PRO A 96 27.63 -4.84 -3.84
N ARG A 97 27.91 -3.55 -3.72
CA ARG A 97 29.20 -2.96 -4.08
C ARG A 97 30.11 -2.90 -2.86
#